data_AF-E4XJB2-F1
#
_entry.id   AF-E4XJB2-F1
#
_cell.length_a   1.000
_cell.length_b   1.000
_cell.length_c   1.000
_cell.angle_alpha   90.00
_cell.angle_beta   90.00
_cell.angle_gamma   90.00
#
_symmetry.space_group_name_H-M   'P 1'
#
loop_
_entity.id
_entity.type
_entity.pdbx_description
1 polymer ?
#
loop_
_entity_poly.entity_id
_entity_poly.type
_entity_poly.pdbx_seq_one_letter_code
_entity_poly.pdbx_strand_id
1 'polypeptide(L)'
;MGKCLQIIFVALNLLIGIGGLALLGLSLWLLFDSESFYKLVDVAQETFNNNTSEDVPEEFTSMMTVFEGAIYFAIAVGAFTALLSMLGAFGGCCKNKFMLTIYMILVFLLIIAELALVILSFVKYPIIDDFVGERFDLYTSSSTDQNAGATFNNEFVDVMRTTLDCCEWDSPANATALEAPATCCNPTLATCSINDTTYRSDLCEEQLKKAGAILGGIGAGVLVLEIFGIIAAVRLRKKTDQYA
;
A
#
# COMPACT_ATOMS: atom_id res chain seq x y z
N MET A 1 -21.87 -5.12 32.81
CA MET A 1 -20.88 -4.67 31.80
C MET A 1 -20.34 -5.77 30.87
N GLY A 2 -20.09 -7.01 31.31
CA GLY A 2 -19.39 -8.00 30.47
C GLY A 2 -20.09 -8.50 29.19
N LYS A 3 -21.42 -8.41 29.06
CA LYS A 3 -22.14 -8.86 27.84
C LYS A 3 -22.00 -7.88 26.67
N CYS A 4 -22.04 -6.57 26.95
CA CYS A 4 -21.85 -5.53 25.93
C CYS A 4 -20.43 -5.58 25.34
N LEU A 5 -19.41 -5.69 26.20
CA LEU A 5 -18.02 -5.86 25.76
C LEU A 5 -17.82 -7.11 24.90
N GLN A 6 -18.45 -8.24 25.27
CA GLN A 6 -18.40 -9.48 24.51
C GLN A 6 -19.03 -9.30 23.11
N ILE A 7 -20.20 -8.70 23.03
CA ILE A 7 -20.90 -8.46 21.76
C ILE A 7 -20.08 -7.54 20.85
N ILE A 8 -19.56 -6.43 21.39
CA ILE A 8 -18.73 -5.49 20.62
C ILE A 8 -17.46 -6.17 20.12
N PHE A 9 -16.75 -6.90 21.00
CA PHE A 9 -15.52 -7.60 20.63
C PHE A 9 -15.76 -8.64 19.53
N VAL A 10 -16.81 -9.45 19.65
CA VAL A 10 -17.16 -10.45 18.63
C VAL A 10 -17.60 -9.79 17.33
N ALA A 11 -18.43 -8.74 17.40
CA ALA A 11 -18.90 -8.02 16.21
C ALA A 11 -17.73 -7.37 15.45
N LEU A 12 -16.80 -6.70 16.14
CA LEU A 12 -15.62 -6.09 15.51
C LEU A 12 -14.74 -7.15 14.85
N ASN A 13 -14.46 -8.27 15.52
CA ASN A 13 -13.69 -9.35 14.92
C ASN A 13 -14.40 -9.99 13.71
N LEU A 14 -15.73 -10.15 13.74
CA LEU A 14 -16.48 -10.62 12.58
C LEU A 14 -16.41 -9.64 11.40
N LEU A 15 -16.55 -8.34 11.65
CA LEU A 15 -16.42 -7.32 10.61
C LEU A 15 -15.01 -7.32 9.99
N ILE A 16 -13.97 -7.36 10.81
CA ILE A 16 -12.57 -7.46 10.36
C ILE A 16 -12.34 -8.76 9.59
N GLY A 17 -12.94 -9.88 10.03
CA GLY A 17 -12.87 -11.17 9.33
C GLY A 17 -13.53 -11.16 7.96
N ILE A 18 -14.71 -10.55 7.83
CA ILE A 18 -15.36 -10.36 6.54
C ILE A 18 -14.49 -9.50 5.63
N GLY A 19 -13.89 -8.41 6.15
CA GLY A 19 -12.94 -7.59 5.40
C GLY A 19 -11.72 -8.39 4.93
N GLY A 20 -11.12 -9.20 5.80
CA GLY A 20 -9.98 -10.07 5.45
C GLY A 20 -10.34 -11.12 4.40
N LEU A 21 -11.51 -11.76 4.51
CA LEU A 21 -12.00 -12.72 3.51
C LEU A 21 -12.34 -12.05 2.17
N ALA A 22 -12.90 -10.84 2.20
CA ALA A 22 -13.15 -10.06 0.98
C ALA A 22 -11.84 -9.69 0.28
N LEU A 23 -10.85 -9.19 1.03
CA LEU A 23 -9.53 -8.87 0.49
C LEU A 23 -8.86 -10.11 -0.11
N LEU A 24 -8.88 -11.24 0.61
CA LEU A 24 -8.34 -12.51 0.14
C LEU A 24 -9.05 -12.99 -1.13
N GLY A 25 -10.39 -12.95 -1.14
CA GLY A 25 -11.19 -13.38 -2.28
C GLY A 25 -10.95 -12.53 -3.52
N LEU A 26 -10.91 -11.19 -3.37
CA LEU A 26 -10.59 -10.27 -4.46
C LEU A 26 -9.16 -10.47 -4.97
N SER A 27 -8.19 -10.71 -4.09
CA SER A 27 -6.80 -10.91 -4.50
C SER A 27 -6.61 -12.25 -5.22
N LEU A 28 -7.27 -13.32 -4.77
CA LEU A 28 -7.28 -14.61 -5.47
C LEU A 28 -8.01 -14.53 -6.81
N TRP A 29 -9.09 -13.75 -6.90
CA TRP A 29 -9.76 -13.48 -8.18
C TRP A 29 -8.76 -12.84 -9.14
N LEU A 30 -8.11 -11.74 -8.74
CA LEU A 30 -7.14 -11.04 -9.58
C LEU A 30 -5.96 -11.92 -9.99
N LEU A 31 -5.52 -12.83 -9.11
CA LEU A 31 -4.43 -13.76 -9.41
C LEU A 31 -4.82 -14.85 -10.42
N PHE A 32 -6.02 -15.41 -10.32
CA PHE A 32 -6.44 -16.55 -11.17
C PHE A 32 -7.14 -16.13 -12.47
N ASP A 33 -7.77 -14.97 -12.48
CA ASP A 33 -8.52 -14.44 -13.62
C ASP A 33 -7.90 -13.14 -14.13
N SER A 34 -6.56 -13.10 -14.14
CA SER A 34 -5.79 -11.98 -14.67
C SER A 34 -6.14 -11.70 -16.12
N GLU A 35 -6.47 -12.73 -16.93
CA GLU A 35 -6.92 -12.55 -18.32
C GLU A 35 -8.22 -11.75 -18.47
N SER A 36 -9.20 -11.92 -17.58
CA SER A 36 -10.43 -11.12 -17.63
C SER A 36 -10.19 -9.69 -17.13
N PHE A 37 -9.26 -9.52 -16.19
CA PHE A 37 -8.81 -8.19 -15.77
C PHE A 37 -8.07 -7.48 -16.92
N TYR A 38 -7.14 -8.14 -17.61
CA TYR A 38 -6.46 -7.59 -18.78
C TYR A 38 -7.45 -7.21 -19.87
N LYS A 39 -8.45 -8.04 -20.17
CA LYS A 39 -9.51 -7.66 -21.12
C LYS A 39 -10.30 -6.43 -20.71
N LEU A 40 -10.58 -6.23 -19.42
CA LEU A 40 -11.27 -5.04 -18.93
C LEU A 40 -10.38 -3.79 -19.00
N VAL A 41 -9.09 -3.94 -18.70
CA VAL A 41 -8.09 -2.88 -18.82
C VAL A 41 -7.87 -2.53 -20.29
N ASP A 42 -7.70 -3.52 -21.16
CA ASP A 42 -7.53 -3.36 -22.60
C ASP A 42 -8.77 -2.73 -23.23
N VAL A 43 -9.99 -3.16 -22.89
CA VAL A 43 -11.23 -2.51 -23.38
C VAL A 43 -11.35 -1.07 -22.86
N ALA A 44 -10.94 -0.78 -21.63
CA ALA A 44 -10.92 0.57 -21.10
C ALA A 44 -9.87 1.45 -21.81
N GLN A 45 -8.72 0.87 -22.16
CA GLN A 45 -7.62 1.52 -22.89
C GLN A 45 -7.98 1.76 -24.36
N GLU A 46 -8.62 0.78 -25.01
CA GLU A 46 -9.06 0.81 -26.42
C GLU A 46 -10.19 1.84 -26.61
N THR A 47 -11.06 2.01 -25.62
CA THR A 47 -12.08 3.08 -25.62
C THR A 47 -11.45 4.48 -25.53
N PHE A 48 -10.26 4.60 -24.94
CA PHE A 48 -9.51 5.86 -24.83
C PHE A 48 -8.63 6.15 -26.06
N ASN A 49 -8.06 5.13 -26.69
CA ASN A 49 -7.10 5.25 -27.79
C ASN A 49 -7.75 4.96 -29.15
N ASN A 50 -8.63 5.84 -29.62
CA ASN A 50 -9.17 5.74 -30.99
C ASN A 50 -8.16 6.02 -32.12
N ASN A 51 -6.85 6.12 -31.85
CA ASN A 51 -5.81 6.09 -32.86
C ASN A 51 -4.49 5.60 -32.22
N THR A 52 -4.10 4.36 -32.47
CA THR A 52 -2.75 3.87 -32.84
C THR A 52 -2.68 2.38 -32.50
N SER A 53 -2.43 1.57 -33.53
CA SER A 53 -2.29 0.13 -33.48
C SER A 53 -0.89 -0.29 -33.03
N GLU A 54 -0.90 -1.27 -32.12
CA GLU A 54 0.08 -2.37 -32.02
C GLU A 54 1.50 -2.01 -31.55
N ASP A 55 1.66 -1.91 -30.22
CA ASP A 55 2.61 -2.70 -29.42
C ASP A 55 2.22 -2.53 -27.94
N VAL A 56 2.10 -3.62 -27.18
CA VAL A 56 1.90 -3.54 -25.71
C VAL A 56 3.19 -2.94 -25.13
N PRO A 57 3.16 -1.75 -24.50
CA PRO A 57 4.39 -1.07 -24.08
C PRO A 57 5.15 -1.92 -23.06
N GLU A 58 6.48 -1.96 -23.16
CA GLU A 58 7.36 -2.57 -22.15
C GLU A 58 7.10 -2.01 -20.74
N GLU A 59 6.58 -0.78 -20.64
CA GLU A 59 6.11 -0.11 -19.41
C GLU A 59 4.94 -0.82 -18.71
N PHE A 60 4.09 -1.54 -19.44
CA PHE A 60 2.97 -2.29 -18.85
C PHE A 60 3.45 -3.55 -18.12
N THR A 61 4.55 -4.15 -18.59
CA THR A 61 5.11 -5.39 -18.04
C THR A 61 5.72 -5.16 -16.66
N SER A 62 6.30 -3.98 -16.44
CA SER A 62 7.00 -3.66 -15.21
C SER A 62 6.04 -3.24 -14.09
N MET A 63 4.99 -2.46 -14.42
CA MET A 63 3.84 -2.23 -13.55
C MET A 63 3.15 -3.55 -13.14
N MET A 64 3.08 -4.52 -14.06
CA MET A 64 2.51 -5.85 -13.78
C MET A 64 3.29 -6.61 -12.72
N THR A 65 4.62 -6.49 -12.66
CA THR A 65 5.42 -7.18 -11.61
C THR A 65 5.18 -6.59 -10.21
N VAL A 66 5.08 -5.27 -10.10
CA VAL A 66 4.74 -4.59 -8.84
C VAL A 66 3.31 -4.94 -8.42
N PHE A 67 2.40 -4.98 -9.38
CA PHE A 67 1.00 -5.35 -9.17
C PHE A 67 0.85 -6.80 -8.68
N GLU A 68 1.59 -7.74 -9.29
CA GLU A 68 1.63 -9.13 -8.84
C GLU A 68 2.16 -9.26 -7.41
N GLY A 69 3.24 -8.54 -7.07
CA GLY A 69 3.76 -8.46 -5.71
C GLY A 69 2.72 -7.93 -4.71
N ALA A 70 1.98 -6.89 -5.09
CA ALA A 70 0.90 -6.33 -4.28
C ALA A 70 -0.26 -7.32 -4.09
N ILE A 71 -0.61 -8.10 -5.11
CA ILE A 71 -1.63 -9.17 -5.00
C ILE A 71 -1.20 -10.24 -4.01
N TYR A 72 0.02 -10.76 -4.10
CA TYR A 72 0.52 -11.76 -3.16
C TYR A 72 0.57 -11.23 -1.72
N PHE A 73 0.99 -9.98 -1.55
CA PHE A 73 0.95 -9.32 -0.24
C PHE A 73 -0.49 -9.21 0.29
N ALA A 74 -1.46 -8.80 -0.54
CA ALA A 74 -2.86 -8.70 -0.17
C ALA A 74 -3.48 -10.07 0.17
N ILE A 75 -3.09 -11.16 -0.51
CA ILE A 75 -3.46 -12.53 -0.15
C ILE A 75 -2.95 -12.86 1.26
N ALA A 76 -1.67 -12.61 1.54
CA ALA A 76 -1.06 -12.92 2.83
C ALA A 76 -1.73 -12.14 3.97
N VAL A 77 -1.91 -10.82 3.80
CA VAL A 77 -2.56 -9.95 4.78
C VAL A 77 -4.03 -10.32 4.98
N GLY A 78 -4.76 -10.57 3.88
CA GLY A 78 -6.18 -10.94 3.93
C GLY A 78 -6.41 -12.27 4.65
N ALA A 79 -5.63 -13.30 4.31
CA ALA A 79 -5.71 -14.61 4.96
C ALA A 79 -5.34 -14.54 6.45
N PHE A 80 -4.24 -13.85 6.79
CA PHE A 80 -3.81 -13.70 8.17
C PHE A 80 -4.84 -12.92 9.00
N THR A 81 -5.37 -11.81 8.47
CA THR A 81 -6.39 -11.00 9.14
C THR A 81 -7.67 -11.78 9.38
N ALA A 82 -8.13 -12.57 8.39
CA ALA A 82 -9.30 -13.43 8.53
C ALA A 82 -9.11 -14.50 9.61
N LEU A 83 -7.94 -15.17 9.62
CA LEU A 83 -7.63 -16.19 10.61
C LEU A 83 -7.55 -15.59 12.02
N LEU A 84 -6.83 -14.48 12.17
CA LEU A 84 -6.68 -13.80 13.46
C LEU A 84 -8.02 -13.36 14.03
N SER A 85 -8.88 -12.77 13.20
CA SER A 85 -10.18 -12.29 13.65
C SER A 85 -11.18 -13.43 13.90
N MET A 86 -11.11 -14.55 13.16
CA MET A 86 -11.86 -15.78 13.48
C MET A 86 -11.47 -16.32 14.87
N LEU A 87 -10.19 -16.33 15.23
CA LEU A 87 -9.74 -16.71 16.57
C LEU A 87 -10.33 -15.79 17.65
N GLY A 88 -10.36 -14.48 17.41
CA GLY A 88 -11.01 -13.51 18.30
C GLY A 88 -12.52 -13.76 18.43
N ALA A 89 -13.23 -13.86 17.31
CA ALA A 89 -14.67 -14.06 17.28
C ALA A 89 -15.09 -15.37 17.94
N PHE A 90 -14.47 -16.51 17.58
CA PHE A 90 -14.77 -17.81 18.20
C PHE A 90 -14.28 -17.89 19.64
N GLY A 91 -13.14 -17.30 19.98
CA GLY A 91 -12.66 -17.20 21.36
C GLY A 91 -13.66 -16.47 22.26
N GLY A 92 -14.22 -15.35 21.77
CA GLY A 92 -15.24 -14.57 22.47
C GLY A 92 -16.63 -15.21 22.49
N CYS A 93 -17.07 -15.83 21.39
CA CYS A 93 -18.39 -16.43 21.25
C CYS A 93 -18.48 -17.77 22.00
N CYS A 94 -17.54 -18.68 21.73
CA CYS A 94 -17.49 -20.03 22.32
C CYS A 94 -16.88 -20.03 23.72
N LYS A 95 -16.43 -18.88 24.23
CA LYS A 95 -15.71 -18.73 25.50
C LYS A 95 -14.50 -19.67 25.60
N ASN A 96 -13.77 -19.85 24.51
CA ASN A 96 -12.60 -20.74 24.46
C ASN A 96 -11.33 -19.98 24.90
N LYS A 97 -10.77 -20.35 26.05
CA LYS A 97 -9.58 -19.71 26.64
C LYS A 97 -8.34 -19.84 25.76
N PHE A 98 -8.18 -20.98 25.09
CA PHE A 98 -7.01 -21.26 24.26
C PHE A 98 -6.99 -20.37 23.03
N MET A 99 -8.12 -20.30 22.29
CA MET A 99 -8.26 -19.41 21.13
C MET A 99 -8.04 -17.95 21.49
N LEU A 100 -8.60 -17.50 22.62
CA LEU A 100 -8.45 -16.13 23.09
C LEU A 100 -7.01 -15.82 23.50
N THR A 101 -6.27 -16.81 24.00
CA THR A 101 -4.84 -16.68 24.34
C THR A 101 -3.97 -16.58 23.09
N ILE A 102 -4.22 -17.41 22.08
CA ILE A 102 -3.51 -17.32 20.79
C ILE A 102 -3.77 -15.95 20.15
N TYR A 103 -5.03 -15.50 20.12
CA TYR A 103 -5.39 -14.18 19.61
C TYR A 103 -4.58 -13.06 20.30
N MET A 104 -4.51 -13.06 21.64
CA MET A 104 -3.73 -12.06 22.37
C MET A 104 -2.23 -12.11 22.06
N ILE A 105 -1.64 -13.30 21.91
CA ILE A 105 -0.22 -13.44 21.58
C ILE A 105 0.05 -12.90 20.17
N LEU A 106 -0.78 -13.26 19.19
CA LEU A 106 -0.61 -12.79 17.82
C LEU A 106 -0.79 -11.28 17.70
N VAL A 107 -1.83 -10.70 18.31
CA VAL A 107 -2.03 -9.24 18.33
C VAL A 107 -0.87 -8.54 19.04
N PHE A 108 -0.35 -9.10 20.14
CA PHE A 108 0.81 -8.53 20.81
C PHE A 108 2.07 -8.52 19.92
N LEU A 109 2.29 -9.57 19.13
CA LEU A 109 3.38 -9.61 18.16
C LEU A 109 3.18 -8.58 17.03
N LEU A 110 1.94 -8.32 16.61
CA LEU A 110 1.64 -7.26 15.64
C LEU A 110 1.99 -5.88 16.19
N ILE A 111 1.62 -5.57 17.43
CA ILE A 111 2.02 -4.30 18.08
C ILE A 111 3.54 -4.13 18.05
N ILE A 112 4.31 -5.18 18.35
CA ILE A 112 5.79 -5.12 18.29
C ILE A 112 6.26 -4.85 16.85
N ALA A 113 5.67 -5.53 15.86
CA ALA A 113 6.01 -5.34 14.46
C ALA A 113 5.67 -3.91 13.98
N GLU A 114 4.50 -3.37 14.32
CA GLU A 114 4.10 -1.99 14.01
C GLU A 114 5.07 -0.97 14.62
N LEU A 115 5.43 -1.14 15.90
CA LEU A 115 6.41 -0.27 16.55
C LEU A 115 7.78 -0.36 15.87
N ALA A 116 8.21 -1.54 15.46
CA ALA A 116 9.46 -1.71 14.72
C ALA A 116 9.42 -1.00 13.37
N LEU A 117 8.31 -1.11 12.62
CA LEU A 117 8.12 -0.41 11.34
C LEU A 117 8.16 1.11 11.52
N VAL A 118 7.49 1.64 12.53
CA VAL A 118 7.51 3.08 12.83
C VAL A 118 8.91 3.55 13.21
N ILE A 119 9.63 2.82 14.07
CA ILE A 119 11.00 3.21 14.46
C ILE A 119 11.93 3.15 13.24
N LEU A 120 11.85 2.09 12.43
CA LEU A 120 12.68 1.92 11.24
C LEU A 120 12.40 3.01 10.20
N SER A 121 11.15 3.41 9.99
CA SER A 121 10.82 4.47 9.03
C SER A 121 11.45 5.81 9.43
N PHE A 122 11.45 6.16 10.71
CA PHE A 122 12.11 7.38 11.20
C PHE A 122 13.64 7.27 11.14
N VAL A 123 14.22 6.16 11.59
CA VAL A 123 15.69 5.99 11.66
C VAL A 123 16.31 5.89 10.27
N LYS A 124 15.61 5.29 9.31
CA LYS A 124 16.11 5.06 7.95
C LYS A 124 15.67 6.13 6.96
N TYR A 125 14.88 7.12 7.38
CA TYR A 125 14.44 8.21 6.51
C TYR A 125 15.60 8.87 5.74
N PRO A 126 16.74 9.26 6.37
CA PRO A 126 17.83 9.92 5.63
C PRO A 126 18.44 9.03 4.54
N ILE A 127 18.52 7.71 4.79
CA ILE A 127 19.04 6.76 3.81
C ILE A 127 18.07 6.60 2.64
N ILE A 128 16.76 6.65 2.92
CA ILE A 128 15.72 6.61 1.88
C ILE A 128 15.76 7.90 1.08
N ASP A 129 15.90 9.05 1.74
CA ASP A 129 15.99 10.37 1.12
C ASP A 129 17.19 10.47 0.17
N ASP A 130 18.39 10.13 0.65
CA ASP A 130 19.61 10.07 -0.18
C ASP A 130 19.46 9.12 -1.36
N PHE A 131 18.92 7.92 -1.11
CA PHE A 131 18.71 6.91 -2.16
C PHE A 131 17.74 7.42 -3.22
N VAL A 132 16.59 7.96 -2.83
CA VAL A 132 15.57 8.43 -3.78
C VAL A 132 16.07 9.67 -4.52
N GLY A 133 16.73 10.61 -3.83
CA GLY A 133 17.37 11.76 -4.47
C GLY A 133 18.36 11.32 -5.55
N GLU A 134 19.25 10.36 -5.25
CA GLU A 134 20.18 9.79 -6.23
C GLU A 134 19.45 9.16 -7.43
N ARG A 135 18.30 8.51 -7.22
CA ARG A 135 17.49 7.95 -8.32
C ARG A 135 16.93 9.04 -9.23
N PHE A 136 16.45 10.15 -8.65
CA PHE A 136 15.96 11.30 -9.41
C PHE A 136 17.10 11.98 -10.19
N ASP A 137 18.29 12.11 -9.59
CA ASP A 137 19.48 12.69 -10.24
C ASP A 137 19.99 11.83 -11.41
N LEU A 138 19.88 10.51 -11.29
CA LEU A 138 20.28 9.55 -12.33
C LEU A 138 19.22 9.37 -13.44
N TYR A 139 18.08 10.04 -13.34
CA TYR A 139 17.02 9.93 -14.34
C TYR A 139 17.52 10.46 -15.70
N THR A 140 17.41 9.62 -16.73
CA THR A 140 17.77 9.99 -18.11
C THR A 140 16.59 9.78 -19.04
N SER A 141 16.18 10.83 -19.74
CA SER A 141 15.10 10.75 -20.74
C SER A 141 15.53 10.05 -22.04
N SER A 142 16.82 9.74 -22.21
CA SER A 142 17.32 9.09 -23.42
C SER A 142 17.29 7.56 -23.31
N SER A 143 16.46 6.93 -24.14
CA SER A 143 16.36 5.48 -24.35
C SER A 143 17.61 4.81 -24.95
N THR A 144 18.75 5.50 -24.99
CA THR A 144 19.98 5.05 -25.66
C THR A 144 20.86 4.19 -24.76
N ASP A 145 20.67 4.25 -23.44
CA ASP A 145 21.34 3.37 -22.48
C ASP A 145 20.51 2.09 -22.27
N GLN A 146 20.84 1.04 -23.02
CA GLN A 146 20.25 -0.32 -22.86
C GLN A 146 20.73 -1.04 -21.58
N ASN A 147 21.21 -0.30 -20.58
CA ASN A 147 21.65 -0.87 -19.32
C ASN A 147 20.42 -1.13 -18.45
N ALA A 148 20.20 -2.39 -18.06
CA ALA A 148 19.06 -2.79 -17.23
C ALA A 148 18.90 -1.96 -15.94
N GLY A 149 20.01 -1.43 -15.40
CA GLY A 149 19.99 -0.54 -14.23
C GLY A 149 19.40 0.86 -14.50
N ALA A 150 19.58 1.41 -15.70
CA ALA A 150 19.02 2.71 -16.09
C ALA A 150 17.51 2.59 -16.36
N THR A 151 17.08 1.50 -17.01
CA THR A 151 15.67 1.19 -17.21
C THR A 151 14.92 1.09 -15.88
N PHE A 152 15.43 0.31 -14.93
CA PHE A 152 14.84 0.21 -13.59
C PHE A 152 14.79 1.56 -12.87
N ASN A 153 15.84 2.37 -12.98
CA ASN A 153 15.91 3.69 -12.35
C ASN A 153 14.82 4.62 -12.86
N ASN A 154 14.67 4.71 -14.17
CA ASN A 154 13.69 5.57 -14.81
C ASN A 154 12.27 5.15 -14.45
N GLU A 155 12.00 3.84 -14.50
CA GLU A 155 10.70 3.29 -14.11
C GLU A 155 10.36 3.60 -12.65
N PHE A 156 11.31 3.40 -11.73
CA PHE A 156 11.13 3.73 -10.31
C PHE A 156 10.74 5.21 -10.12
N VAL A 157 11.44 6.12 -10.79
CA VAL A 157 11.17 7.57 -10.70
C VAL A 157 9.83 7.90 -11.34
N ASP A 158 9.48 7.30 -12.47
CA ASP A 158 8.20 7.56 -13.15
C ASP A 158 7.00 7.03 -12.33
N VAL A 159 7.13 5.87 -11.67
CA VAL A 159 6.13 5.39 -10.70
C VAL A 159 5.98 6.35 -9.53
N MET A 160 7.08 6.88 -9.00
CA MET A 160 7.04 7.85 -7.91
C MET A 160 6.33 9.15 -8.33
N ARG A 161 6.69 9.72 -9.48
CA ARG A 161 6.08 10.95 -10.03
C ARG A 161 4.58 10.81 -10.26
N THR A 162 4.17 9.70 -10.86
CA THR A 162 2.76 9.42 -11.16
C THR A 162 1.95 9.11 -9.90
N THR A 163 2.51 8.34 -8.95
CA THR A 163 1.82 7.95 -7.71
C THR A 163 1.66 9.11 -6.74
N LEU A 164 2.70 9.93 -6.59
CA LEU A 164 2.72 11.05 -5.64
C LEU A 164 2.22 12.37 -6.24
N ASP A 165 1.89 12.37 -7.52
CA ASP A 165 1.51 13.56 -8.27
C ASP A 165 2.55 14.68 -8.11
N CYS A 166 3.79 14.42 -8.54
CA CYS A 166 4.93 15.33 -8.39
C CYS A 166 5.93 15.18 -9.56
N CYS A 167 6.95 16.05 -9.64
CA CYS A 167 7.98 15.96 -10.69
C CYS A 167 9.40 15.85 -10.14
N GLU A 168 9.76 16.74 -9.22
CA GLU A 168 11.09 16.82 -8.63
C GLU A 168 11.11 16.26 -7.22
N TRP A 169 12.27 15.79 -6.76
CA TRP A 169 12.40 15.19 -5.43
C TRP A 169 12.26 16.23 -4.31
N ASP A 170 13.31 17.05 -4.10
CA ASP A 170 13.46 17.95 -2.95
C ASP A 170 13.64 19.43 -3.33
N SER A 171 13.92 19.72 -4.60
CA SER A 171 14.27 21.05 -5.10
C SER A 171 13.55 21.36 -6.41
N PRO A 172 13.10 22.60 -6.66
CA PRO A 172 12.45 22.96 -7.92
C PRO A 172 13.37 22.74 -9.12
N ALA A 173 12.78 22.35 -10.25
CA ALA A 173 13.52 22.14 -11.47
C ALA A 173 14.26 23.41 -11.89
N ASN A 174 15.49 23.22 -12.38
CA ASN A 174 16.30 24.34 -12.82
C ASN A 174 15.71 24.93 -14.11
N ALA A 175 15.32 26.21 -14.10
CA ALA A 175 14.62 26.89 -15.21
C ALA A 175 15.41 26.95 -16.54
N THR A 176 16.65 26.47 -16.56
CA THR A 176 17.48 26.29 -17.75
C THR A 176 17.16 25.02 -18.54
N ALA A 177 16.48 24.04 -17.93
CA ALA A 177 15.96 22.88 -18.64
C ALA A 177 14.68 23.29 -19.38
N LEU A 178 14.74 23.31 -20.72
CA LEU A 178 13.67 23.87 -21.55
C LEU A 178 12.45 22.94 -21.67
N GLU A 179 12.62 21.63 -21.45
CA GLU A 179 11.59 20.60 -21.64
C GLU A 179 11.63 19.55 -20.51
N ALA A 180 10.46 19.25 -19.95
CA ALA A 180 10.26 18.20 -18.93
C ALA A 180 9.67 16.93 -19.57
N PRO A 181 9.94 15.74 -19.01
CA PRO A 181 9.36 14.47 -19.47
C PRO A 181 7.84 14.43 -19.27
N ALA A 182 7.14 13.60 -20.05
CA ALA A 182 5.69 13.46 -20.03
C ALA A 182 5.11 13.20 -18.63
N THR A 183 5.83 12.45 -17.78
CA THR A 183 5.41 12.12 -16.41
C THR A 183 5.35 13.33 -15.47
N CYS A 184 5.97 14.44 -15.84
CA CYS A 184 5.90 15.74 -15.15
C CYS A 184 4.86 16.70 -15.74
N CYS A 185 4.22 16.31 -16.84
CA CYS A 185 3.30 17.15 -17.59
C CYS A 185 1.86 16.65 -17.43
N ASN A 186 0.90 17.52 -17.69
CA ASN A 186 -0.51 17.11 -17.75
C ASN A 186 -0.69 15.98 -18.80
N PRO A 187 -1.49 14.93 -18.54
CA PRO A 187 -1.62 13.72 -19.37
C PRO A 187 -1.97 13.90 -20.85
N THR A 188 -2.27 15.12 -21.28
CA THR A 188 -2.55 15.47 -22.69
C THR A 188 -1.32 15.87 -23.49
N LEU A 189 -0.13 15.97 -22.87
CA LEU A 189 1.09 16.50 -23.50
C LEU A 189 2.28 15.53 -23.36
N ALA A 190 2.98 15.27 -24.47
CA ALA A 190 4.18 14.43 -24.49
C ALA A 190 5.41 15.12 -23.89
N THR A 191 5.48 16.44 -23.96
CA THR A 191 6.48 17.29 -23.28
C THR A 191 5.83 18.63 -22.92
N CYS A 192 6.34 19.27 -21.89
CA CYS A 192 5.91 20.60 -21.47
C CYS A 192 7.12 21.43 -21.02
N SER A 193 6.97 22.76 -21.08
CA SER A 193 7.98 23.67 -20.56
C SER A 193 7.81 23.83 -19.05
N ILE A 194 8.91 23.91 -18.31
CA ILE A 194 8.91 24.10 -16.85
C ILE A 194 8.21 25.41 -16.42
N ASN A 195 8.16 26.39 -17.32
CA ASN A 195 7.50 27.68 -17.09
C ASN A 195 6.00 27.69 -17.49
N ASP A 196 5.48 26.60 -18.01
CA ASP A 196 4.08 26.47 -18.39
C ASP A 196 3.22 26.05 -17.19
N THR A 197 1.95 26.46 -17.20
CA THR A 197 0.90 26.00 -16.27
C THR A 197 0.62 24.50 -16.35
N THR A 198 1.11 23.84 -17.40
CA THR A 198 0.96 22.40 -17.64
C THR A 198 2.04 21.57 -16.93
N TYR A 199 3.07 22.21 -16.38
CA TYR A 199 4.13 21.58 -15.59
C TYR A 199 3.71 21.40 -14.13
N ARG A 200 4.03 20.22 -13.59
CA ARG A 200 3.78 19.89 -12.19
C ARG A 200 4.91 20.35 -11.29
N SER A 201 4.70 21.45 -10.58
CA SER A 201 5.70 22.07 -9.71
C SER A 201 5.81 21.47 -8.30
N ASP A 202 4.97 20.50 -7.96
CA ASP A 202 4.95 19.88 -6.62
C ASP A 202 6.16 18.96 -6.41
N LEU A 203 6.73 19.03 -5.19
CA LEU A 203 7.88 18.23 -4.75
C LEU A 203 7.43 16.87 -4.24
N CYS A 204 8.07 15.81 -4.72
CA CYS A 204 7.78 14.43 -4.34
C CYS A 204 8.07 14.17 -2.86
N GLU A 205 9.10 14.78 -2.29
CA GLU A 205 9.41 14.63 -0.87
C GLU A 205 8.27 15.17 0.02
N GLU A 206 7.67 16.30 -0.36
CA GLU A 206 6.52 16.87 0.37
C GLU A 206 5.27 16.00 0.25
N GLN A 207 4.97 15.51 -0.96
CA GLN A 207 3.83 14.63 -1.18
C GLN A 207 4.02 13.29 -0.46
N LEU A 208 5.25 12.76 -0.44
CA LEU A 208 5.60 11.55 0.31
C LEU A 208 5.41 11.76 1.81
N LYS A 209 5.83 12.91 2.37
CA LYS A 209 5.59 13.25 3.78
C LYS A 209 4.10 13.31 4.11
N LYS A 210 3.27 13.90 3.22
CA LYS A 210 1.81 13.94 3.39
C LYS A 210 1.20 12.54 3.35
N ALA A 211 1.57 11.71 2.38
CA ALA A 211 1.12 10.33 2.28
C ALA A 211 1.55 9.51 3.51
N GLY A 212 2.79 9.69 3.95
CA GLY A 212 3.35 9.09 5.16
C GLY A 212 2.58 9.49 6.42
N ALA A 213 2.14 10.76 6.53
CA ALA A 213 1.31 11.21 7.64
C ALA A 213 -0.07 10.52 7.66
N ILE A 214 -0.70 10.33 6.49
CA ILE A 214 -1.97 9.60 6.37
C ILE A 214 -1.78 8.14 6.79
N LEU A 215 -0.75 7.46 6.25
CA LEU A 215 -0.43 6.07 6.59
C LEU A 215 -0.11 5.90 8.08
N GLY A 216 0.65 6.84 8.66
CA GLY A 216 0.93 6.89 10.09
C GLY A 216 -0.34 7.05 10.94
N GLY A 217 -1.29 7.86 10.49
CA GLY A 217 -2.61 8.00 11.13
C GLY A 217 -3.43 6.71 11.10
N ILE A 218 -3.43 6.00 9.97
CA ILE A 218 -4.08 4.68 9.85
C ILE A 218 -3.44 3.69 10.82
N GLY A 219 -2.11 3.60 10.85
CA GLY A 219 -1.37 2.73 11.76
C GLY A 219 -1.66 3.03 13.23
N ALA A 220 -1.71 4.31 13.62
CA ALA A 220 -2.08 4.69 14.98
C ALA A 220 -3.52 4.25 15.35
N GLY A 221 -4.45 4.31 14.39
CA GLY A 221 -5.81 3.80 14.56
C GLY A 221 -5.84 2.27 14.76
N VAL A 222 -5.06 1.53 13.98
CA VAL A 222 -4.91 0.07 14.12
C VAL A 222 -4.36 -0.28 15.50
N LEU A 223 -3.27 0.36 15.94
CA LEU A 223 -2.69 0.16 17.27
C LEU A 223 -3.71 0.35 18.41
N VAL A 224 -4.58 1.35 18.31
CA VAL A 224 -5.66 1.56 19.31
C VAL A 224 -6.67 0.41 19.29
N LEU A 225 -7.06 -0.08 18.12
CA LEU A 225 -7.96 -1.23 17.97
C LEU A 225 -7.32 -2.52 18.52
N GLU A 226 -6.02 -2.72 18.31
CA GLU A 226 -5.27 -3.85 18.83
C GLU A 226 -5.19 -3.85 20.37
N ILE A 227 -4.86 -2.70 20.97
CA ILE A 227 -4.85 -2.52 22.42
C ILE A 227 -6.24 -2.79 23.00
N PHE A 228 -7.29 -2.26 22.36
CA PHE A 228 -8.67 -2.55 22.75
C PHE A 228 -8.97 -4.06 22.66
N GLY A 229 -8.55 -4.71 21.57
CA GLY A 229 -8.69 -6.15 21.35
C GLY A 229 -8.04 -6.98 22.47
N ILE A 230 -6.81 -6.65 22.86
CA ILE A 230 -6.10 -7.31 23.97
C ILE A 230 -6.85 -7.09 25.29
N ILE A 231 -7.25 -5.85 25.61
CA ILE A 231 -7.97 -5.55 26.86
C ILE A 231 -9.28 -6.34 26.91
N ALA A 232 -10.05 -6.34 25.82
CA ALA A 232 -11.31 -7.08 25.73
C ALA A 232 -11.06 -8.60 25.90
N ALA A 233 -10.06 -9.14 25.21
CA ALA A 233 -9.68 -10.56 25.31
C ALA A 233 -9.24 -10.95 26.73
N VAL A 234 -8.42 -10.15 27.41
CA VAL A 234 -8.02 -10.41 28.81
C VAL A 234 -9.25 -10.45 29.73
N ARG A 235 -10.18 -9.51 29.56
CA ARG A 235 -11.40 -9.43 30.39
C ARG A 235 -12.34 -10.61 30.12
N LEU A 236 -12.48 -11.01 28.86
CA LEU A 236 -13.28 -12.18 28.47
C LEU A 236 -12.65 -13.48 28.98
N ARG A 237 -11.32 -13.63 28.91
CA ARG A 237 -10.60 -14.80 29.44
C ARG A 237 -10.82 -14.97 30.94
N LYS A 238 -10.58 -13.92 31.73
CA LYS A 238 -10.79 -13.94 33.19
C LYS A 238 -12.21 -14.32 33.58
N LYS A 239 -13.20 -13.86 32.81
CA LYS A 239 -14.60 -14.20 33.04
C LYS A 239 -14.87 -15.69 32.77
N THR A 240 -14.27 -16.27 31.73
CA THR A 240 -14.37 -17.71 31.46
C THR A 240 -13.75 -18.55 32.58
N ASP A 241 -12.70 -18.07 33.25
CA ASP A 241 -12.11 -18.74 34.42
C ASP A 241 -13.05 -18.85 35.62
N GLN A 242 -14.07 -17.99 35.74
CA GLN A 242 -15.02 -18.01 36.86
C GLN A 242 -16.16 -19.04 36.70
N TYR A 243 -16.30 -19.68 35.53
CA TYR A 243 -17.36 -20.65 35.23
C TYR A 243 -16.84 -22.07 34.95
N ALA A 244 -15.52 -22.28 35.06
CA ALA A 244 -14.84 -23.55 34.89
C ALA A 244 -14.33 -24.04 36.24
#